data_AF-A0A920A5T6-F1
#
_entry.id   AF-A0A920A5T6-F1
#
_cell.length_a   1.000
_cell.length_b   1.000
_cell.length_c   1.000
_cell.angle_alpha   90.00
_cell.angle_beta   90.00
_cell.angle_gamma   90.00
#
_symmetry.space_group_name_H-M   'P 1'
#
loop_
_entity.id
_entity.type
_entity.pdbx_description
1 polymer ?
#
loop_
_entity_poly.entity_id
_entity_poly.type
_entity_poly.pdbx_seq_one_letter_code
_entity_poly.pdbx_strand_id
1 'polypeptide(L)'
;MNTLDKETIADHFKSFQAQIYERIEGFEDNKSFIKDGWEKQNLGSGLSIVVDDGLVFNKAGINFSQIAGDSLPESSLGILNESEKLPYFATGVSVVFHPNNPNIPTAHLNVRYFCTTKDGEIHNHWFGGGFDLTPYILFEEDCYDWHKSAKNACDQTDPDFYKTFKKL
;
A
#
# COMPACT_ATOMS: atom_id res chain seq x y z
N MET A 1 5.38 -18.78 -20.79
CA MET A 1 4.73 -18.85 -19.47
C MET A 1 5.10 -17.57 -18.74
N ASN A 2 4.24 -16.56 -18.81
CA ASN A 2 4.46 -15.25 -18.17
C ASN A 2 3.26 -14.96 -17.26
N THR A 3 2.93 -15.94 -16.44
CA THR A 3 1.83 -15.85 -15.48
C THR A 3 2.35 -15.01 -14.32
N LEU A 4 1.71 -13.87 -14.03
CA LEU A 4 1.98 -13.11 -12.81
C LEU A 4 1.85 -14.08 -11.62
N ASP A 5 2.97 -14.39 -10.99
CA ASP A 5 2.98 -15.19 -9.79
C ASP A 5 2.61 -14.30 -8.59
N LYS A 6 1.50 -14.64 -7.93
CA LYS A 6 0.96 -13.87 -6.80
C LYS A 6 1.95 -13.81 -5.63
N GLU A 7 2.78 -14.84 -5.46
CA GLU A 7 3.82 -14.87 -4.43
C GLU A 7 4.95 -13.89 -4.78
N THR A 8 5.41 -13.89 -6.03
CA THR A 8 6.38 -12.89 -6.52
C THR A 8 5.89 -11.44 -6.32
N ILE A 9 4.60 -11.16 -6.52
CA ILE A 9 4.02 -9.82 -6.25
C ILE A 9 4.08 -9.49 -4.76
N ALA A 10 3.72 -10.44 -3.90
CA ALA A 10 3.77 -10.24 -2.45
C ALA A 10 5.20 -10.01 -1.95
N ASP A 11 6.18 -10.73 -2.50
CA ASP A 11 7.60 -10.53 -2.20
C ASP A 11 8.05 -9.12 -2.61
N HIS A 12 7.65 -8.62 -3.79
CA HIS A 12 7.92 -7.25 -4.20
C HIS A 12 7.32 -6.22 -3.22
N PHE A 13 6.09 -6.42 -2.76
CA PHE A 13 5.45 -5.54 -1.79
C PHE A 13 6.11 -5.61 -0.41
N LYS A 14 6.55 -6.78 0.03
CA LYS A 14 7.32 -6.94 1.25
C LYS A 14 8.67 -6.23 1.17
N SER A 15 9.38 -6.34 0.05
CA SER A 15 10.60 -5.58 -0.20
C SER A 15 10.34 -4.07 -0.25
N PHE A 16 9.21 -3.64 -0.84
CA PHE A 16 8.84 -2.23 -0.89
C PHE A 16 8.57 -1.66 0.51
N GLN A 17 7.87 -2.39 1.38
CA GLN A 17 7.69 -2.03 2.78
C GLN A 17 9.03 -1.84 3.49
N ALA A 18 9.97 -2.79 3.30
CA ALA A 18 11.30 -2.73 3.91
C ALA A 18 12.07 -1.49 3.43
N GLN A 19 12.03 -1.19 2.13
CA GLN A 19 12.67 0.01 1.57
C GLN A 19 12.09 1.30 2.16
N ILE A 20 10.77 1.40 2.35
CA ILE A 20 10.16 2.57 2.98
C ILE A 20 10.64 2.72 4.42
N TYR A 21 10.69 1.61 5.18
CA TYR A 21 11.21 1.60 6.54
C TYR A 21 12.68 2.05 6.59
N GLU A 22 13.56 1.50 5.74
CA GLU A 22 14.98 1.90 5.64
C GLU A 22 15.15 3.39 5.32
N ARG A 23 14.23 3.99 4.54
CA ARG A 23 14.27 5.41 4.21
C ARG A 23 13.91 6.31 5.39
N ILE A 24 13.15 5.81 6.35
CA ILE A 24 12.69 6.62 7.49
C ILE A 24 13.36 6.29 8.80
N GLU A 25 14.03 5.14 8.94
CA GLU A 25 14.60 4.71 10.21
C GLU A 25 15.65 5.68 10.76
N GLY A 26 16.34 6.42 9.90
CA GLY A 26 17.31 7.45 10.30
C GLY A 26 16.69 8.76 10.83
N PHE A 27 15.38 8.96 10.70
CA PHE A 27 14.68 10.12 11.25
C PHE A 27 14.20 9.90 12.69
N GLU A 28 14.27 8.68 13.18
CA GLU A 28 13.72 8.26 14.45
C GLU A 28 14.77 7.51 15.27
N ASP A 29 14.57 7.43 16.58
CA ASP A 29 15.32 6.47 17.39
C ASP A 29 14.78 5.06 17.12
N ASN A 30 15.68 4.07 17.00
CA ASN A 30 15.29 2.67 16.77
C ASN A 30 14.27 2.11 17.80
N LYS A 31 14.23 2.70 19.00
CA LYS A 31 13.28 2.31 20.07
C LYS A 31 11.85 2.80 19.82
N SER A 32 11.67 3.80 18.96
CA SER A 32 10.35 4.34 18.60
C SER A 32 9.59 3.42 17.65
N PHE A 33 10.27 2.49 16.99
CA PHE A 33 9.64 1.53 16.09
C PHE A 33 9.14 0.28 16.82
N ILE A 34 7.84 0.02 16.69
CA ILE A 34 7.20 -1.23 17.09
C ILE A 34 6.95 -2.05 15.81
N LYS A 35 7.61 -3.20 15.71
CA LYS A 35 7.45 -4.15 14.59
C LYS A 35 6.62 -5.34 15.08
N ASP A 36 5.41 -5.48 14.54
CA ASP A 36 4.47 -6.54 14.90
C ASP A 36 4.21 -7.45 13.69
N GLY A 37 4.84 -8.62 13.71
CA GLY A 37 4.61 -9.67 12.72
C GLY A 37 3.45 -10.55 13.19
N TRP A 38 2.45 -10.73 12.34
CA TRP A 38 1.26 -11.51 12.66
C TRP A 38 0.97 -12.56 11.60
N GLU A 39 0.37 -13.66 12.06
CA GLU A 39 -0.14 -14.73 11.23
C GLU A 39 -1.47 -15.19 11.79
N LYS A 40 -2.45 -15.39 10.90
CA LYS A 40 -3.80 -15.82 11.25
C LYS A 40 -4.14 -17.05 10.43
N GLN A 41 -4.51 -18.13 11.12
CA GLN A 41 -4.94 -19.37 10.50
C GLN A 41 -6.11 -19.11 9.54
N ASN A 42 -6.02 -19.66 8.32
CA ASN A 42 -7.02 -19.51 7.26
C ASN A 42 -7.25 -18.05 6.79
N LEU A 43 -6.30 -17.14 7.06
CA LEU A 43 -6.34 -15.79 6.53
C LEU A 43 -5.01 -15.39 5.90
N GLY A 44 -3.86 -15.68 6.51
CA GLY A 44 -2.55 -15.27 6.00
C GLY A 44 -1.73 -14.51 7.03
N SER A 45 -0.84 -13.63 6.59
CA SER A 45 0.15 -12.97 7.45
C SER A 45 0.45 -11.53 7.04
N GLY A 46 1.15 -10.82 7.90
CA GLY A 46 1.59 -9.45 7.64
C GLY A 46 2.64 -8.97 8.63
N LEU A 47 3.15 -7.78 8.37
CA LEU A 47 4.07 -7.06 9.23
C LEU A 47 3.58 -5.62 9.35
N SER A 48 3.28 -5.19 10.57
CA SER A 48 2.96 -3.81 10.89
C SER A 48 4.18 -3.15 11.51
N ILE A 49 4.65 -2.03 10.96
CA ILE A 49 5.69 -1.21 11.55
C ILE A 49 5.07 0.10 11.98
N VAL A 50 5.10 0.39 13.27
CA VAL A 50 4.45 1.56 13.87
C VAL A 50 5.49 2.43 14.57
N VAL A 51 5.37 3.74 14.39
CA VAL A 51 5.96 4.73 15.29
C VAL A 51 4.81 5.36 16.06
N ASP A 52 4.97 5.50 17.37
CA ASP A 52 4.04 6.20 18.25
C ASP A 52 4.88 7.10 19.17
N ASP A 53 4.58 8.40 19.16
CA ASP A 53 5.32 9.44 19.89
C ASP A 53 6.83 9.49 19.54
N GLY A 54 7.13 9.48 18.24
CA GLY A 54 8.49 9.63 17.71
C GLY A 54 9.00 11.07 17.70
N LEU A 55 10.24 11.26 17.27
CA LEU A 55 10.89 12.55 17.12
C LEU A 55 10.29 13.35 15.95
N VAL A 56 10.22 12.75 14.75
CA VAL A 56 9.70 13.38 13.54
C VAL A 56 8.22 13.05 13.36
N PHE A 57 7.82 11.80 13.60
CA PHE A 57 6.46 11.34 13.44
C PHE A 57 5.76 11.22 14.80
N ASN A 58 4.64 11.94 14.96
CA ASN A 58 3.71 11.68 16.06
C ASN A 58 3.18 10.25 15.97
N LYS A 59 2.84 9.84 14.75
CA LYS A 59 2.40 8.49 14.44
C LYS A 59 2.76 8.13 13.02
N ALA A 60 3.31 6.93 12.82
CA ALA A 60 3.55 6.37 11.50
C ALA A 60 3.09 4.92 11.47
N GLY A 61 2.57 4.48 10.33
CA GLY A 61 2.28 3.08 10.07
C GLY A 61 2.80 2.69 8.69
N ILE A 62 3.60 1.63 8.61
CA ILE A 62 4.05 1.01 7.36
C ILE A 62 3.65 -0.45 7.42
N ASN A 63 2.51 -0.76 6.82
CA ASN A 63 1.87 -2.06 6.95
C ASN A 63 1.99 -2.85 5.66
N PHE A 64 2.43 -4.11 5.78
CA PHE A 64 2.37 -5.10 4.72
C PHE A 64 1.42 -6.22 5.14
N SER A 65 0.63 -6.72 4.19
CA SER A 65 -0.14 -7.94 4.37
C SER A 65 -0.19 -8.78 3.10
N GLN A 66 -0.35 -10.08 3.30
CA GLN A 66 -0.74 -11.05 2.29
C GLN A 66 -1.78 -11.98 2.91
N ILE A 67 -2.95 -12.04 2.29
CA ILE A 67 -4.07 -12.81 2.79
C ILE A 67 -4.69 -13.64 1.68
N ALA A 68 -5.25 -14.79 2.06
CA ALA A 68 -5.98 -15.68 1.18
C ALA A 68 -7.12 -16.34 1.95
N GLY A 69 -8.15 -16.75 1.23
CA GLY A 69 -9.26 -17.50 1.80
C GLY A 69 -10.15 -18.08 0.70
N ASP A 70 -11.10 -18.93 1.10
CA ASP A 70 -11.94 -19.69 0.16
C ASP A 70 -12.98 -18.82 -0.56
N SER A 71 -13.35 -17.69 0.02
CA SER A 71 -14.27 -16.73 -0.58
C SER A 71 -14.18 -15.36 0.08
N LEU A 72 -14.49 -14.30 -0.66
CA LEU A 72 -14.61 -12.96 -0.10
C LEU A 72 -15.71 -12.89 0.98
N PRO A 73 -15.50 -12.13 2.08
CA PRO A 73 -16.57 -11.80 3.02
C PRO A 73 -17.70 -11.05 2.32
N GLU A 74 -18.94 -11.20 2.76
CA GLU A 74 -20.10 -10.51 2.17
C GLU A 74 -19.93 -8.99 2.12
N SER A 75 -19.25 -8.41 3.12
CA SER A 75 -18.95 -6.98 3.19
C SER A 75 -18.02 -6.48 2.06
N SER A 76 -17.30 -7.38 1.40
CA SER A 76 -16.35 -7.07 0.32
C SER A 76 -16.94 -7.30 -1.08
N LEU A 77 -18.20 -7.75 -1.19
CA LEU A 77 -18.82 -8.12 -2.47
C LEU A 77 -19.21 -6.93 -3.36
N GLY A 78 -19.35 -5.71 -2.82
CA GLY A 78 -19.47 -4.46 -3.59
C GLY A 78 -20.34 -4.50 -4.87
N ILE A 79 -19.94 -3.73 -5.90
CA ILE A 79 -20.57 -3.66 -7.25
C ILE A 79 -20.16 -4.86 -8.12
N LEU A 80 -19.42 -5.83 -7.57
CA LEU A 80 -19.09 -7.07 -8.27
C LEU A 80 -20.30 -8.01 -8.21
N ASN A 81 -21.33 -7.63 -8.98
CA ASN A 81 -22.46 -8.49 -9.32
C ASN A 81 -21.90 -9.86 -9.74
N GLU A 82 -22.23 -10.87 -8.95
CA GLU A 82 -21.92 -12.29 -9.21
C GLU A 82 -20.44 -12.69 -9.10
N SER A 83 -19.69 -12.14 -8.13
CA SER A 83 -18.47 -12.84 -7.70
C SER A 83 -18.86 -14.20 -7.13
N GLU A 84 -18.67 -15.23 -7.95
CA GLU A 84 -18.58 -16.62 -7.53
C GLU A 84 -17.78 -16.71 -6.21
N LYS A 85 -18.19 -17.59 -5.29
CA LYS A 85 -17.47 -17.90 -4.03
C LYS A 85 -16.13 -18.57 -4.36
N LEU A 86 -15.23 -17.81 -4.98
CA LEU A 86 -13.94 -18.26 -5.44
C LEU A 86 -12.89 -17.98 -4.38
N PRO A 87 -11.89 -18.86 -4.25
CA PRO A 87 -10.71 -18.57 -3.49
C PRO A 87 -10.07 -17.26 -3.96
N TYR A 88 -9.65 -16.44 -3.01
CA TYR A 88 -9.03 -15.16 -3.28
C TYR A 88 -7.64 -15.07 -2.68
N PHE A 89 -6.86 -14.14 -3.22
CA PHE A 89 -5.60 -13.69 -2.67
C PHE A 89 -5.54 -12.17 -2.74
N ALA A 90 -5.07 -11.53 -1.68
CA ALA A 90 -4.85 -10.10 -1.63
C ALA A 90 -3.52 -9.80 -0.94
N THR A 91 -2.72 -8.91 -1.50
CA THR A 91 -1.49 -8.43 -0.88
C THR A 91 -1.35 -6.93 -1.09
N GLY A 92 -0.70 -6.23 -0.17
CA GLY A 92 -0.47 -4.80 -0.33
C GLY A 92 0.43 -4.20 0.72
N VAL A 93 0.84 -2.97 0.43
CA VAL A 93 1.48 -2.05 1.37
C VAL A 93 0.57 -0.86 1.59
N SER A 94 0.35 -0.50 2.84
CA SER A 94 -0.38 0.70 3.24
C SER A 94 0.45 1.51 4.22
N VAL A 95 0.60 2.80 3.94
CA VAL A 95 1.44 3.71 4.71
C VAL A 95 0.64 4.94 5.08
N VAL A 96 0.79 5.39 6.33
CA VAL A 96 0.33 6.71 6.77
C VAL A 96 1.40 7.31 7.67
N PHE A 97 1.79 8.54 7.39
CA PHE A 97 2.74 9.30 8.20
C PHE A 97 2.07 10.56 8.73
N HIS A 98 2.09 10.74 10.04
CA HIS A 98 1.66 11.94 10.75
C HIS A 98 2.87 12.60 11.44
N PRO A 99 3.47 13.62 10.81
CA PRO A 99 4.58 14.36 11.41
C PRO A 99 4.16 15.17 12.65
N ASN A 100 5.09 15.36 13.59
CA ASN A 100 4.91 16.27 14.72
C ASN A 100 4.94 17.75 14.29
N ASN A 101 5.73 18.09 13.26
CA ASN A 101 5.90 19.45 12.80
C ASN A 101 4.79 19.82 11.78
N PRO A 102 3.96 20.84 12.02
CA PRO A 102 2.87 21.22 11.11
C PRO A 102 3.35 21.75 9.75
N ASN A 103 4.64 22.06 9.61
CA ASN A 103 5.23 22.40 8.31
C ASN A 103 5.47 21.16 7.43
N ILE A 104 5.37 19.95 7.97
CA ILE A 104 5.50 18.71 7.22
C ILE A 104 4.09 18.12 7.02
N PRO A 105 3.66 17.86 5.78
CA PRO A 105 2.34 17.32 5.49
C PRO A 105 2.17 15.89 6.01
N THR A 106 0.94 15.50 6.33
CA THR A 106 0.58 14.08 6.41
C THR A 106 0.67 13.47 5.01
N ALA A 107 1.18 12.24 4.91
CA ALA A 107 1.22 11.51 3.65
C ALA A 107 0.58 10.13 3.81
N HIS A 108 -0.13 9.69 2.79
CA HIS A 108 -0.70 8.35 2.70
C HIS A 108 -0.29 7.69 1.37
N LEU A 109 -0.07 6.38 1.42
CA LEU A 109 0.18 5.55 0.26
C LEU A 109 -0.51 4.20 0.44
N ASN A 110 -1.10 3.70 -0.64
CA ASN A 110 -1.56 2.32 -0.72
C ASN A 110 -1.18 1.74 -2.09
N VAL A 111 -0.62 0.54 -2.10
CA VAL A 111 -0.47 -0.29 -3.31
C VAL A 111 -0.92 -1.70 -2.97
N ARG A 112 -1.79 -2.27 -3.78
CA ARG A 112 -2.39 -3.58 -3.52
C ARG A 112 -2.67 -4.34 -4.80
N TYR A 113 -2.61 -5.66 -4.68
CA TYR A 113 -2.94 -6.62 -5.69
C TYR A 113 -4.01 -7.54 -5.15
N PHE A 114 -4.98 -7.86 -6.01
CA PHE A 114 -6.04 -8.80 -5.71
C PHE A 114 -6.22 -9.76 -6.86
N CYS A 115 -6.42 -11.05 -6.56
CA CYS A 115 -6.90 -12.00 -7.55
C CYS A 115 -7.86 -13.03 -6.96
N THR A 116 -8.70 -13.60 -7.82
CA THR A 116 -9.45 -14.82 -7.55
C THR A 116 -8.93 -15.94 -8.42
N THR A 117 -9.10 -17.18 -7.94
CA THR A 117 -8.69 -18.38 -8.68
C THR A 117 -9.85 -19.31 -8.93
N LYS A 118 -9.88 -19.94 -10.11
CA LYS A 118 -10.83 -20.99 -10.49
C LYS A 118 -10.05 -22.12 -11.14
N ASP A 119 -10.31 -23.36 -10.73
CA ASP A 119 -9.62 -24.55 -11.23
C ASP A 119 -8.07 -24.48 -11.14
N GLY A 120 -7.56 -23.76 -10.14
CA GLY A 120 -6.11 -23.57 -9.92
C GLY A 120 -5.47 -22.44 -10.74
N GLU A 121 -6.22 -21.74 -11.59
CA GLU A 121 -5.74 -20.63 -12.41
C GLU A 121 -6.31 -19.29 -11.95
N ILE A 122 -5.61 -18.18 -12.25
CA ILE A 122 -6.12 -16.83 -11.98
C ILE A 122 -7.34 -16.58 -12.86
N HIS A 123 -8.50 -16.37 -12.24
CA HIS A 123 -9.76 -16.09 -12.92
C HIS A 123 -9.93 -14.59 -13.18
N ASN A 124 -9.77 -13.77 -12.15
CA ASN A 124 -9.77 -12.31 -12.24
C ASN A 124 -8.64 -11.74 -11.39
N HIS A 125 -8.08 -10.61 -11.80
CA HIS A 125 -7.11 -9.88 -10.99
C HIS A 125 -7.13 -8.38 -11.28
N TRP A 126 -6.68 -7.59 -10.31
CA TRP A 126 -6.48 -6.15 -10.49
C TRP A 126 -5.43 -5.63 -9.52
N PHE A 127 -4.80 -4.53 -9.92
CA PHE A 127 -3.99 -3.69 -9.03
C PHE A 127 -4.80 -2.46 -8.65
N GLY A 128 -4.61 -1.99 -7.42
CA GLY A 128 -5.16 -0.75 -6.94
C GLY A 128 -4.15 -0.03 -6.09
N GLY A 129 -4.30 1.29 -5.98
CA GLY A 129 -3.40 2.07 -5.17
C GLY A 129 -3.46 3.54 -5.48
N GLY A 130 -2.50 4.25 -4.92
CA GLY A 130 -2.36 5.69 -5.01
C GLY A 130 -1.55 6.21 -3.83
N PHE A 131 -1.23 7.49 -3.89
CA PHE A 131 -0.63 8.19 -2.78
C PHE A 131 -1.10 9.65 -2.81
N ASP A 132 -1.17 10.25 -1.64
CA ASP A 132 -1.70 11.59 -1.45
C ASP A 132 -0.91 12.33 -0.37
N LEU A 133 -0.99 13.66 -0.44
CA LEU A 133 -0.30 14.58 0.45
C LEU A 133 -1.35 15.51 1.06
N THR A 134 -1.37 15.59 2.38
CA THR A 134 -2.32 16.38 3.17
C THR A 134 -1.55 17.44 3.97
N PRO A 135 -1.25 18.61 3.38
CA PRO A 135 -0.57 19.70 4.07
C PRO A 135 -1.46 20.41 5.07
N TYR A 136 -0.87 20.80 6.20
CA TYR A 136 -1.49 21.73 7.16
C TYR A 136 -1.17 23.19 6.82
N ILE A 137 0.06 23.42 6.36
CA ILE A 137 0.56 24.69 5.83
C ILE A 137 0.95 24.42 4.38
N LEU A 138 0.47 25.28 3.46
CA LEU A 138 0.71 25.11 2.04
C LEU A 138 2.09 25.66 1.66
N PHE A 139 2.93 24.79 1.10
CA PHE A 139 4.15 25.16 0.39
C PHE A 139 3.97 24.75 -1.08
N GLU A 140 3.92 25.74 -1.99
CA GLU A 140 3.64 25.48 -3.41
C GLU A 140 4.70 24.58 -4.06
N GLU A 141 5.94 24.70 -3.62
CA GLU A 141 7.08 23.89 -4.08
C GLU A 141 6.85 22.40 -3.78
N ASP A 142 6.40 22.06 -2.56
CA ASP A 142 6.09 20.68 -2.17
C ASP A 142 4.96 20.09 -3.03
N CYS A 143 3.90 20.88 -3.28
CA CYS A 143 2.80 20.46 -4.15
C CYS A 143 3.26 20.19 -5.59
N TYR A 144 4.12 21.06 -6.12
CA TYR A 144 4.69 20.90 -7.46
C TYR A 144 5.57 19.65 -7.54
N ASP A 145 6.49 19.47 -6.59
CA ASP A 145 7.43 18.35 -6.61
C ASP A 145 6.74 17.00 -6.37
N TRP A 146 5.71 16.97 -5.51
CA TRP A 146 4.86 15.79 -5.31
C TRP A 146 4.16 15.37 -6.61
N HIS A 147 3.50 16.31 -7.27
CA HIS A 147 2.80 16.03 -8.51
C HIS A 147 3.73 15.74 -9.68
N LYS A 148 4.91 16.38 -9.73
CA LYS A 148 5.95 16.07 -10.72
C LYS A 148 6.46 14.65 -10.54
N SER A 149 6.70 14.21 -9.30
CA SER A 149 7.10 12.84 -8.99
C SER A 149 6.03 11.82 -9.38
N ALA A 150 4.75 12.12 -9.07
CA ALA A 150 3.62 11.30 -9.50
C ALA A 150 3.51 11.17 -11.02
N LYS A 151 3.69 12.28 -11.74
CA LYS A 151 3.70 12.28 -13.21
C LYS A 151 4.85 11.43 -13.76
N ASN A 152 6.06 11.62 -13.24
CA ASN A 152 7.24 10.86 -13.69
C ASN A 152 7.09 9.36 -13.47
N ALA A 153 6.43 8.93 -12.39
CA ALA A 153 6.14 7.52 -12.15
C ALA A 153 5.12 6.97 -13.14
N CYS A 154 4.05 7.73 -13.42
CA CYS A 154 3.03 7.34 -14.39
C CYS A 154 3.58 7.26 -15.82
N ASP A 155 4.36 8.26 -16.24
CA ASP A 155 4.92 8.37 -17.59
C ASP A 155 5.84 7.19 -17.97
N GLN A 156 6.38 6.46 -16.99
CA GLN A 156 7.17 5.23 -17.22
C GLN A 156 6.32 4.07 -17.75
N THR A 157 5.00 4.11 -17.53
CA THR A 157 4.06 3.08 -17.98
C THR A 157 3.16 3.60 -19.09
N ASP A 158 2.50 4.75 -18.87
CA ASP A 158 1.60 5.37 -19.83
C ASP A 158 1.48 6.89 -19.56
N PRO A 159 1.75 7.76 -20.55
CA PRO A 159 1.65 9.22 -20.40
C PRO A 159 0.27 9.75 -19.98
N ASP A 160 -0.82 9.02 -20.21
CA ASP A 160 -2.19 9.42 -19.86
C ASP A 160 -2.59 9.04 -18.42
N PHE A 161 -1.81 8.19 -17.75
CA PHE A 161 -2.12 7.71 -16.40
C PHE A 161 -2.15 8.83 -15.36
N TYR A 162 -1.18 9.74 -15.37
CA TYR A 162 -1.18 10.84 -14.40
C TYR A 162 -2.44 11.71 -14.54
N LYS A 163 -2.82 12.05 -15.77
CA LYS A 163 -4.02 12.86 -16.04
C LYS A 163 -5.30 12.18 -15.57
N THR A 164 -5.35 10.86 -15.68
CA THR A 164 -6.51 10.04 -15.27
C THR A 164 -6.55 9.88 -13.76
N PHE A 165 -5.48 9.38 -13.15
CA PHE A 165 -5.44 9.03 -11.73
C PHE A 165 -5.37 10.23 -10.80
N LYS A 166 -4.85 11.38 -11.24
CA LYS A 166 -4.91 12.63 -10.44
C LYS A 166 -6.35 13.13 -10.22
N LYS A 167 -7.29 12.75 -11.08
CA LYS A 167 -8.69 13.23 -11.02
C LYS A 167 -9.62 12.32 -10.23
N LEU A 168 -9.22 11.07 -10.02
CA LEU A 168 -9.97 10.08 -9.24
C LEU A 168 -9.92 10.44 -7.75
#